data_AF-A0A2P2GWM3-F1
#
_entry.id   AF-A0A2P2GWM3-F1
#
_cell.length_a   1.000
_cell.length_b   1.000
_cell.length_c   1.000
_cell.angle_alpha   90.00
_cell.angle_beta   90.00
_cell.angle_gamma   90.00
#
_symmetry.space_group_name_H-M   'P 1'
#
loop_
_entity.id
_entity.type
_entity.pdbx_description
1 polymer ?
#
loop_
_entity_poly.entity_id
_entity_poly.type
_entity_poly.pdbx_seq_one_letter_code
_entity_poly.pdbx_strand_id
1 'polypeptide(L)'
;MTVVTGAAGYFKPRERAFNLQQTADTMEQHITALELGIAPYAGGDGEPTLREFAAAVERIRAEQRLREQQLDQPQQGQQQVL
;
A
#
# COMPACT_ATOMS: atom_id res chain seq x y z
N MET A 1 0.13 -35.50 11.68
CA MET A 1 0.60 -34.77 10.50
C MET A 1 -0.52 -33.88 10.02
N THR A 2 -0.55 -32.61 10.46
CA THR A 2 -1.63 -31.68 10.13
C THR A 2 -1.27 -30.97 8.82
N VAL A 3 -2.03 -31.24 7.77
CA VAL A 3 -1.94 -30.59 6.46
C VAL A 3 -2.56 -29.20 6.60
N VAL A 4 -1.75 -28.17 6.83
CA VAL A 4 -2.20 -26.74 6.75
C VAL A 4 -1.35 -25.93 5.75
N THR A 5 -0.27 -26.51 5.21
CA THR A 5 0.68 -25.80 4.33
C THR A 5 0.08 -25.36 2.99
N GLY A 6 -1.04 -25.95 2.54
CA GLY A 6 -1.64 -25.64 1.24
C GLY A 6 -2.41 -24.32 1.18
N ALA A 7 -3.02 -23.88 2.28
CA ALA A 7 -3.83 -22.66 2.30
C ALA A 7 -2.95 -21.40 2.31
N ALA A 8 -1.95 -21.34 3.19
CA ALA A 8 -1.10 -20.16 3.37
C ALA A 8 -0.30 -19.76 2.12
N GLY A 9 0.05 -20.72 1.26
CA GLY A 9 0.78 -20.45 0.00
C GLY A 9 -0.07 -19.76 -1.07
N TYR A 10 -1.39 -20.01 -1.10
CA TYR A 10 -2.30 -19.45 -2.12
C TYR A 10 -2.81 -18.04 -1.76
N PHE A 11 -2.90 -17.72 -0.46
CA PHE A 11 -3.41 -16.42 -0.02
C PHE A 11 -2.39 -15.28 -0.14
N LYS A 12 -1.08 -15.55 0.01
CA LYS A 12 -0.03 -14.52 -0.07
C LYS A 12 0.04 -13.78 -1.42
N PRO A 13 0.00 -14.44 -2.59
CA PRO A 13 -0.01 -13.75 -3.88
C PRO A 13 -1.26 -12.88 -4.08
N ARG A 14 -2.42 -13.33 -3.59
CA ARG A 14 -3.69 -12.58 -3.69
C ARG A 14 -3.68 -11.33 -2.82
N GLU A 15 -3.20 -11.46 -1.58
CA GLU A 15 -3.08 -10.35 -0.65
C GLU A 15 -2.07 -9.31 -1.14
N ARG A 16 -0.93 -9.76 -1.68
CA ARG A 16 0.05 -8.90 -2.36
C ARG A 16 -0.58 -8.14 -3.54
N ALA A 17 -1.32 -8.83 -4.41
CA ALA A 17 -1.99 -8.19 -5.54
C ALA A 17 -3.02 -7.13 -5.10
N PHE A 18 -3.79 -7.42 -4.05
CA PHE A 18 -4.74 -6.47 -3.47
C PHE A 18 -4.04 -5.23 -2.90
N ASN A 19 -2.95 -5.41 -2.15
CA ASN A 19 -2.17 -4.31 -1.59
C ASN A 19 -1.54 -3.41 -2.67
N LEU A 20 -1.05 -4.02 -3.75
CA LEU A 20 -0.54 -3.31 -4.91
C LEU A 20 -1.65 -2.51 -5.63
N GLN A 21 -2.83 -3.12 -5.80
CA GLN A 21 -3.98 -2.45 -6.40
C GLN A 21 -4.41 -1.23 -5.56
N GLN A 22 -4.57 -1.40 -4.25
CA GLN A 22 -4.93 -0.29 -3.36
C GLN A 22 -3.89 0.84 -3.41
N THR A 23 -2.61 0.49 -3.50
CA THR A 23 -1.52 1.47 -3.65
C THR A 23 -1.63 2.23 -4.97
N ALA A 24 -1.90 1.53 -6.08
CA ALA A 24 -2.10 2.13 -7.39
C ALA A 24 -3.31 3.08 -7.39
N ASP A 25 -4.46 2.64 -6.87
CA ASP A 25 -5.68 3.44 -6.77
C ASP A 25 -5.43 4.72 -5.95
N THR A 26 -4.67 4.62 -4.86
CA THR A 26 -4.31 5.79 -4.05
C THR A 26 -3.39 6.76 -4.80
N MET A 27 -2.39 6.25 -5.54
CA MET A 27 -1.54 7.10 -6.37
C MET A 27 -2.33 7.79 -7.48
N GLU A 28 -3.24 7.08 -8.16
CA GLU A 28 -4.09 7.67 -9.19
C GLU A 28 -5.01 8.77 -8.64
N GLN A 29 -5.54 8.60 -7.43
CA GLN A 29 -6.32 9.66 -6.78
C GLN A 29 -5.50 10.93 -6.58
N HIS A 30 -4.24 10.80 -6.15
CA HIS A 30 -3.35 11.95 -5.99
C HIS A 30 -2.96 12.59 -7.33
N ILE A 31 -2.69 11.79 -8.37
CA ILE A 31 -2.42 12.30 -9.73
C ILE A 31 -3.63 13.07 -10.25
N THR A 32 -4.82 12.47 -10.18
CA THR A 32 -6.08 13.09 -10.61
C THR A 32 -6.34 14.39 -9.84
N ALA A 33 -6.12 14.38 -8.51
CA ALA A 33 -6.31 15.58 -7.71
C ALA A 33 -5.36 16.72 -8.11
N LEU A 34 -4.10 16.39 -8.47
CA LEU A 34 -3.12 17.34 -8.96
C LEU A 34 -3.53 17.90 -10.32
N GLU A 35 -3.89 17.03 -11.27
CA GLU A 35 -4.31 17.40 -12.63
C GLU A 35 -5.58 18.26 -12.64
N LEU A 36 -6.54 17.96 -11.77
CA LEU A 36 -7.78 18.72 -11.64
C LEU A 36 -7.61 19.99 -10.80
N GLY A 37 -6.46 20.18 -10.13
CA GLY A 37 -6.23 21.30 -9.21
C GLY A 37 -7.26 21.33 -8.08
N ILE A 38 -7.65 20.16 -7.58
CA ILE A 38 -8.59 20.02 -6.46
C ILE A 38 -7.85 19.61 -5.19
N ALA A 39 -8.52 19.69 -4.04
CA ALA A 39 -7.95 19.24 -2.78
C ALA A 39 -7.37 17.79 -2.90
N PRO A 40 -6.16 17.52 -2.38
CA PRO A 40 -5.34 18.43 -1.56
C PRO A 40 -4.49 19.45 -2.36
N TYR A 41 -4.42 19.35 -3.69
CA TYR A 41 -3.54 20.13 -4.57
C TYR A 41 -4.16 21.37 -5.20
N ALA A 42 -5.09 22.03 -4.50
CA ALA A 42 -5.82 23.19 -5.01
C ALA A 42 -4.95 24.45 -5.26
N GLY A 43 -3.65 24.39 -4.98
CA GLY A 43 -2.67 25.47 -5.23
C GLY A 43 -2.17 25.57 -6.68
N GLY A 44 -2.61 24.69 -7.59
CA GLY A 44 -2.12 24.63 -8.97
C GLY A 44 -0.67 24.13 -9.08
N ASP A 45 -0.03 24.26 -10.24
CA ASP A 45 1.28 23.64 -10.55
C ASP A 45 2.50 24.35 -9.93
N GLY A 46 2.30 25.07 -8.82
CA GLY A 46 3.37 25.74 -8.10
C GLY A 46 4.34 24.74 -7.44
N GLU A 47 5.60 25.17 -7.28
CA GLU A 47 6.62 24.47 -6.47
C GLU A 47 6.09 23.92 -5.13
N PRO A 48 5.31 24.66 -4.32
CA PRO A 48 4.76 24.11 -3.07
C PRO A 48 3.82 22.92 -3.29
N THR A 49 2.93 22.97 -4.28
CA THR A 49 2.01 21.88 -4.61
C THR A 49 2.76 20.65 -5.10
N LEU A 50 3.77 20.84 -5.95
CA LEU A 50 4.60 19.73 -6.44
C LEU A 50 5.41 19.07 -5.31
N ARG A 51 5.89 19.85 -4.34
CA ARG A 51 6.52 19.31 -3.13
C ARG A 51 5.56 18.50 -2.29
N GLU A 52 4.33 18.98 -2.09
CA GLU A 52 3.29 18.26 -1.35
C GLU A 52 2.91 16.95 -2.05
N PHE A 53 2.76 16.98 -3.38
CA PHE A 53 2.52 15.80 -4.19
C PHE A 53 3.66 14.78 -4.08
N ALA A 54 4.91 15.22 -4.23
CA ALA A 54 6.08 14.36 -4.08
C ALA A 54 6.15 13.73 -2.68
N ALA A 55 5.88 14.50 -1.62
CA ALA A 55 5.84 14.00 -0.25
C ALA A 55 4.76 12.94 -0.06
N ALA A 56 3.56 13.14 -0.63
CA ALA A 56 2.49 12.16 -0.58
C ALA A 56 2.87 10.85 -1.29
N VAL A 57 3.48 10.93 -2.49
CA VAL A 57 3.95 9.75 -3.24
C VAL A 57 5.00 8.97 -2.45
N GLU A 58 5.97 9.65 -1.85
CA GLU A 58 7.00 8.98 -1.04
C GLU A 58 6.41 8.31 0.22
N ARG A 59 5.41 8.93 0.86
CA ARG A 59 4.68 8.31 1.96
C ARG A 59 3.97 7.03 1.51
N ILE A 60 3.24 7.07 0.40
CA ILE A 60 2.54 5.90 -0.16
C ILE A 60 3.52 4.76 -0.47
N ARG A 61 4.68 5.08 -1.04
CA ARG A 61 5.75 4.10 -1.30
C ARG A 61 6.31 3.49 -0.02
N ALA A 62 6.52 4.30 1.02
CA ALA A 62 7.00 3.81 2.32
C ALA A 62 5.98 2.86 2.97
N GLU A 63 4.69 3.22 2.94
CA GLU A 63 3.61 2.36 3.43
C GLU A 63 3.52 1.03 2.66
N GLN A 64 3.64 1.08 1.32
CA GLN A 64 3.63 -0.14 0.52
C GLN A 64 4.81 -1.05 0.85
N ARG A 65 6.03 -0.51 1.03
CA ARG A 65 7.18 -1.29 1.48
C ARG A 65 6.92 -1.96 2.84
N LEU A 66 6.27 -1.25 3.77
CA LEU A 66 5.93 -1.81 5.07
C LEU A 66 4.91 -2.96 4.95
N ARG A 67 3.86 -2.80 4.13
CA ARG A 67 2.88 -3.88 3.87
C ARG A 67 3.53 -5.11 3.26
N GLU A 68 4.41 -4.93 2.27
CA GLU A 68 5.17 -6.03 1.67
C GLU A 68 6.05 -6.77 2.69
N GLN A 69 6.75 -6.03 3.56
CA GLN A 69 7.54 -6.64 4.63
C GLN A 69 6.69 -7.44 5.62
N GLN A 70 5.49 -6.95 5.95
CA GLN A 70 4.55 -7.66 6.82
C GLN A 70 4.00 -8.92 6.17
N LEU A 71 3.75 -8.90 4.85
CA LEU A 71 3.33 -10.08 4.09
C LEU A 71 4.39 -11.19 4.07
N ASP A 72 5.66 -10.78 3.95
CA ASP A 72 6.79 -11.71 3.91
C ASP A 72 7.20 -12.21 5.30
N GLN A 73 6.82 -11.50 6.37
CA GLN A 73 7.07 -11.95 7.74
C GLN A 73 6.24 -13.22 8.04
N PRO A 74 6.86 -14.29 8.57
CA PRO A 74 6.09 -15.44 9.00
C PRO A 74 5.12 -15.00 10.09
N GLN A 75 3.82 -15.09 9.82
CA GLN A 75 2.80 -14.91 10.84
C GLN A 75 3.11 -15.94 11.93
N GLN A 76 3.71 -15.50 13.04
CA GLN A 76 3.86 -16.34 14.21
C GLN A 76 2.46 -16.66 14.67
N GLY A 77 1.99 -17.85 14.28
CA GLY A 77 0.68 -18.34 14.65
C GLY A 77 0.59 -18.22 16.17
N GLN A 78 -0.45 -17.55 16.64
CA GLN A 78 -0.88 -17.63 18.03
C GLN A 78 -1.21 -19.11 18.29
N GLN A 79 -0.19 -19.89 18.63
CA GLN A 79 -0.35 -21.17 19.28
C GLN A 79 -0.84 -20.80 20.68
N GLN A 80 -2.18 -20.76 20.81
CA GLN A 80 -2.84 -20.81 22.10
C GLN A 80 -2.30 -22.04 22.82
N VAL A 81 -1.44 -21.77 23.81
CA VAL A 81 -1.07 -22.75 24.82
C VAL A 81 -2.32 -22.96 25.67
N LEU A 82 -2.94 -24.13 25.49
CA LEU A 82 -3.98 -24.68 26.36
C LEU A 82 -3.33 -25.27 27.61
#